data_AF-A0A969DMD0-F1
#
_entry.id   AF-A0A969DMD0-F1
#
_cell.length_a   1.000
_cell.length_b   1.000
_cell.length_c   1.000
_cell.angle_alpha   90.00
_cell.angle_beta   90.00
_cell.angle_gamma   90.00
#
_symmetry.space_group_name_H-M   'P 1'
#
loop_
_entity.id
_entity.type
_entity.pdbx_description
1 polymer ?
#
loop_
_entity_poly.entity_id
_entity_poly.type
_entity_poly.pdbx_seq_one_letter_code
_entity_poly.pdbx_strand_id
1 'polypeptide(L)'
;MMPPESSPSCRRDRSNLFALRLEIMRYTNPLRAKIVLLSTIRSPFTFTPQDWRLLKAKTLDNLLQETFEYCPTFTDLEGKLTIIASCLDNHRDNTQAADAILKAIKPYYST
;
A
#
# COMPACT_ATOMS: atom_id res chain seq x y z
N MET A 1 -38.51 6.20 -23.39
CA MET A 1 -38.01 4.87 -22.97
C MET A 1 -36.51 5.00 -22.73
N MET A 2 -36.08 4.95 -21.46
CA MET A 2 -34.72 4.94 -20.89
C MET A 2 -33.65 5.94 -21.38
N PRO A 3 -33.10 6.78 -20.48
CA PRO A 3 -31.67 6.85 -20.24
C PRO A 3 -31.33 5.90 -19.08
N PRO A 4 -30.27 5.09 -19.16
CA PRO A 4 -29.15 5.36 -18.25
C PRO A 4 -27.80 4.82 -18.75
N GLU A 5 -26.85 5.71 -19.04
CA GLU A 5 -25.45 5.44 -18.72
C GLU A 5 -25.04 6.42 -17.63
N SER A 6 -25.58 6.18 -16.43
CA SER A 6 -24.87 6.55 -15.22
C SER A 6 -23.62 5.68 -15.19
N SER A 7 -22.54 6.16 -15.82
CA SER A 7 -21.20 5.69 -15.53
C SER A 7 -21.08 5.68 -14.00
N PRO A 8 -20.86 4.52 -13.34
CA PRO A 8 -20.54 4.56 -11.94
C PRO A 8 -19.21 5.29 -11.89
N SER A 9 -19.26 6.54 -11.46
CA SER A 9 -18.12 7.20 -10.86
C SER A 9 -17.59 6.17 -9.87
N CYS A 10 -16.49 5.46 -10.22
CA CYS A 10 -15.89 4.46 -9.36
C CYS A 10 -15.35 5.22 -8.16
N ARG A 11 -16.24 5.55 -7.23
CA ARG A 11 -15.94 5.84 -5.85
C ARG A 11 -15.29 4.54 -5.41
N ARG A 12 -13.96 4.52 -5.43
CA ARG A 12 -13.17 3.33 -5.14
C ARG A 12 -13.46 3.00 -3.69
N ASP A 13 -14.41 2.08 -3.53
CA ASP A 13 -14.87 1.69 -2.22
C ASP A 13 -13.71 1.04 -1.50
N ARG A 14 -13.46 1.45 -0.26
CA ARG A 14 -12.39 0.86 0.57
C ARG A 14 -12.61 -0.65 0.79
N SER A 15 -13.81 -1.17 0.51
CA SER A 15 -14.12 -2.59 0.50
C SER A 15 -13.56 -3.35 -0.72
N ASN A 16 -13.17 -2.65 -1.79
CA ASN A 16 -12.57 -3.26 -2.99
C ASN A 16 -11.07 -2.98 -3.09
N LEU A 17 -10.32 -3.49 -2.09
CA LEU A 17 -8.85 -3.48 -2.07
C LEU A 17 -8.23 -4.35 -3.18
N PHE A 18 -9.04 -5.17 -3.86
CA PHE A 18 -8.60 -5.99 -4.97
C PHE A 18 -7.99 -5.18 -6.12
N ALA A 19 -8.65 -4.09 -6.53
CA ALA A 19 -8.14 -3.22 -7.60
C ALA A 19 -6.84 -2.52 -7.18
N LEU A 20 -6.78 -2.02 -5.95
CA LEU A 20 -5.59 -1.44 -5.33
C LEU A 20 -4.42 -2.43 -5.33
N ARG A 21 -4.68 -3.66 -4.87
CA ARG A 21 -3.71 -4.76 -4.85
C ARG A 21 -3.19 -5.08 -6.24
N LEU A 22 -4.08 -5.19 -7.23
CA LEU A 22 -3.70 -5.50 -8.61
C LEU A 22 -2.81 -4.39 -9.19
N GLU A 23 -3.15 -3.13 -8.91
CA GLU A 23 -2.39 -1.96 -9.35
C GLU A 23 -1.00 -1.94 -8.70
N ILE A 24 -0.89 -2.18 -7.40
CA ILE A 24 0.40 -2.30 -6.70
C ILE A 24 1.25 -3.42 -7.32
N MET A 25 0.67 -4.60 -7.51
CA MET A 25 1.37 -5.76 -8.09
C MET A 25 1.81 -5.55 -9.54
N ARG A 26 1.18 -4.62 -10.27
CA ARG A 26 1.59 -4.25 -11.63
C ARG A 26 2.87 -3.43 -11.67
N TYR A 27 3.13 -2.64 -10.64
CA TYR A 27 4.25 -1.69 -10.59
C TYR A 27 5.37 -2.11 -9.64
N THR A 28 5.11 -3.05 -8.73
CA THR A 28 6.11 -3.58 -7.81
C THR A 28 5.91 -5.06 -7.49
N ASN A 29 6.95 -5.70 -6.97
CA ASN A 29 6.87 -7.08 -6.53
C ASN A 29 5.95 -7.19 -5.31
N PRO A 30 4.98 -8.12 -5.28
CA PRO A 30 4.07 -8.31 -4.15
C PRO A 30 4.79 -8.51 -2.82
N LEU A 31 5.97 -9.12 -2.84
CA LEU A 31 6.79 -9.31 -1.65
C LEU A 31 7.33 -7.97 -1.12
N ARG A 32 7.84 -7.12 -2.01
CA ARG A 32 8.39 -5.81 -1.65
C ARG A 32 7.32 -4.86 -1.14
N ALA A 33 6.16 -4.85 -1.79
CA ALA A 33 5.02 -4.09 -1.30
C ALA A 33 4.67 -4.46 0.14
N LYS A 34 4.64 -5.77 0.46
CA LYS A 34 4.43 -6.23 1.83
C LYS A 34 5.52 -5.78 2.80
N ILE A 35 6.79 -5.88 2.40
CA ILE A 35 7.94 -5.48 3.24
C ILE A 35 7.82 -4.00 3.60
N VAL A 36 7.58 -3.16 2.60
CA VAL A 36 7.48 -1.70 2.78
C VAL A 36 6.25 -1.35 3.63
N LEU A 37 5.06 -1.88 3.32
CA LEU A 37 3.84 -1.63 4.11
C LEU A 37 3.98 -2.09 5.56
N LEU A 38 4.49 -3.31 5.79
CA LEU A 38 4.72 -3.82 7.14
C LEU A 38 5.70 -2.92 7.89
N SER A 39 6.75 -2.46 7.20
CA SER A 39 7.73 -1.54 7.77
C SER A 39 7.12 -0.19 8.17
N THR A 40 6.16 0.29 7.39
CA THR A 40 5.42 1.54 7.66
C THR A 40 4.54 1.46 8.91
N ILE A 41 3.88 0.33 9.15
CA ILE A 41 2.92 0.18 10.27
C ILE A 41 3.61 -0.18 11.58
N ARG A 42 4.67 -1.01 11.53
CA ARG A 42 5.30 -1.60 12.71
C ARG A 42 6.64 -0.94 13.02
N SER A 43 7.65 -1.27 12.22
CA SER A 43 9.05 -0.89 12.38
C SER A 43 9.81 -1.36 11.14
N PRO A 44 10.93 -0.73 10.76
CA PRO A 44 11.69 -1.11 9.58
C PRO A 44 12.03 -2.60 9.57
N PHE A 45 11.70 -3.28 8.47
CA PHE A 45 11.91 -4.71 8.30
C PHE A 45 13.39 -5.07 8.41
N THR A 46 13.73 -5.91 9.38
CA THR A 46 15.12 -6.28 9.68
C THR A 46 15.57 -7.58 9.01
N PHE A 47 14.74 -8.13 8.11
CA PHE A 47 14.96 -9.41 7.44
C PHE A 47 15.14 -10.61 8.40
N THR A 48 14.73 -10.47 9.65
CA THR A 48 14.80 -11.53 10.66
C THR A 48 13.75 -12.62 10.40
N PRO A 49 13.97 -13.86 10.87
CA PRO A 49 12.99 -14.94 10.73
C PRO A 49 11.64 -14.65 11.42
N GLN A 50 11.58 -13.70 12.34
CA GLN A 50 10.32 -13.24 12.95
C GLN A 50 9.55 -12.33 12.00
N ASP A 51 10.24 -11.38 11.38
CA ASP A 51 9.72 -10.50 10.32
C ASP A 51 9.14 -11.31 9.16
N TRP A 52 9.86 -12.33 8.69
CA TRP A 52 9.36 -13.25 7.64
C TRP A 52 8.10 -14.02 8.05
N ARG A 53 7.99 -14.41 9.32
CA ARG A 53 6.78 -15.06 9.84
C ARG A 53 5.60 -14.09 9.86
N LEU A 54 5.80 -12.86 10.33
CA LEU A 54 4.79 -11.81 10.32
C LEU A 54 4.33 -11.48 8.89
N LEU A 55 5.26 -11.34 7.95
CA LEU A 55 4.99 -11.05 6.55
C LEU A 55 4.23 -12.18 5.83
N LYS A 56 4.46 -13.44 6.24
CA LYS A 56 3.69 -14.59 5.77
C LYS A 56 2.30 -14.66 6.42
N ALA A 57 2.18 -14.31 7.69
CA ALA A 57 0.91 -14.28 8.41
C ALA A 57 -0.02 -13.15 7.93
N LYS A 58 0.55 -12.02 7.48
CA LYS A 58 -0.20 -10.86 6.98
C LYS A 58 -0.34 -10.91 5.45
N THR A 59 -1.56 -10.68 4.96
CA THR A 59 -1.83 -10.48 3.54
C THR A 59 -1.60 -9.02 3.16
N LEU A 60 -1.40 -8.75 1.85
CA LEU A 60 -1.27 -7.38 1.36
C LEU A 60 -2.52 -6.55 1.72
N ASP A 61 -3.69 -7.17 1.61
CA ASP A 61 -4.99 -6.58 1.98
C ASP A 61 -5.03 -6.09 3.43
N ASN A 62 -4.64 -6.96 4.38
CA ASN A 62 -4.56 -6.60 5.79
C ASN A 62 -3.59 -5.44 6.02
N LEU A 63 -2.41 -5.48 5.38
CA LEU A 63 -1.44 -4.40 5.50
C LEU A 63 -1.98 -3.09 4.92
N LEU A 64 -2.67 -3.13 3.79
CA LEU A 64 -3.29 -1.94 3.21
C LEU A 64 -4.35 -1.36 4.14
N GLN A 65 -5.20 -2.22 4.73
CA GLN A 65 -6.22 -1.79 5.68
C GLN A 65 -5.61 -1.17 6.94
N GLU A 66 -4.62 -1.82 7.55
CA GLU A 66 -3.86 -1.27 8.69
C GLU A 66 -3.16 0.05 8.32
N THR A 67 -2.69 0.17 7.07
CA THR A 67 -2.07 1.40 6.56
C THR A 67 -3.07 2.55 6.50
N PHE A 68 -4.31 2.30 6.05
CA PHE A 68 -5.38 3.30 6.06
C PHE A 68 -5.76 3.72 7.48
N GLU A 69 -5.74 2.80 8.44
CA GLU A 69 -6.00 3.13 9.85
C GLU A 69 -4.83 3.89 10.51
N TYR A 70 -3.60 3.53 10.17
CA TYR A 70 -2.38 4.13 10.72
C TYR A 70 -2.09 5.52 10.13
N CYS A 71 -2.40 5.72 8.85
CA CYS A 71 -2.17 6.95 8.11
C CYS A 71 -3.52 7.48 7.59
N PRO A 72 -4.20 8.36 8.34
CA PRO A 72 -5.52 8.89 7.94
C PRO A 72 -5.44 9.85 6.74
N THR A 73 -4.27 10.44 6.49
CA THR A 73 -4.03 11.34 5.36
C THR A 73 -2.99 10.78 4.39
N PHE A 74 -3.13 11.13 3.11
CA PHE A 74 -2.18 10.73 2.08
C PHE A 74 -0.77 11.25 2.37
N THR A 75 -0.65 12.48 2.88
CA THR A 75 0.63 13.10 3.21
C THR A 75 1.36 12.37 4.35
N ASP A 76 0.64 11.90 5.38
CA ASP A 76 1.24 11.10 6.46
C ASP A 76 1.78 9.78 5.91
N LEU A 77 0.98 9.15 5.03
CA LEU A 77 1.37 7.92 4.37
C LEU A 77 2.62 8.11 3.50
N GLU A 78 2.61 9.13 2.64
CA GLU A 78 3.72 9.46 1.73
C GLU A 78 5.02 9.72 2.49
N GLY A 79 4.95 10.55 3.54
CA GLY A 79 6.09 10.87 4.39
C GLY A 79 6.68 9.61 5.02
N LYS A 80 5.83 8.77 5.64
CA LYS A 80 6.28 7.54 6.30
C LYS A 80 6.85 6.52 5.32
N LEU A 81 6.19 6.29 4.18
CA LEU A 81 6.68 5.38 3.14
C LEU A 81 8.04 5.83 2.61
N THR A 82 8.24 7.13 2.41
CA THR A 82 9.50 7.69 1.93
C THR A 82 10.62 7.52 2.95
N ILE A 83 10.34 7.78 4.23
CA ILE A 83 11.30 7.57 5.33
C ILE A 83 11.68 6.09 5.43
N ILE A 84 10.68 5.20 5.45
CA ILE A 84 10.88 3.75 5.58
C ILE A 84 11.63 3.17 4.37
N ALA A 85 11.25 3.57 3.15
CA ALA A 85 11.98 3.18 1.96
C ALA A 85 13.44 3.62 2.01
N SER A 86 13.73 4.73 2.71
CA SER A 86 15.08 5.23 2.91
C SER A 86 15.86 4.52 4.02
N CYS A 87 15.17 3.97 5.03
CA CYS A 87 15.77 3.18 6.11
C CYS A 87 16.04 1.72 5.72
N LEU A 88 15.28 1.17 4.78
CA LEU A 88 15.42 -0.23 4.36
C LEU A 88 16.62 -0.43 3.43
N ASP A 89 17.30 -1.57 3.61
CA ASP A 89 18.31 -2.04 2.67
C ASP A 89 17.67 -2.26 1.28
N ASN A 90 18.33 -1.80 0.21
CA ASN A 90 17.79 -1.69 -1.16
C ASN A 90 16.85 -0.49 -1.41
N HIS A 91 17.27 0.70 -0.97
CA HIS A 91 16.61 2.01 -1.18
C HIS A 91 15.84 2.12 -2.50
N ARG A 92 16.52 1.97 -3.65
CA ARG A 92 15.90 2.13 -4.99
C ARG A 92 14.64 1.29 -5.19
N ASP A 93 14.74 0.03 -4.81
CA ASP A 93 13.68 -0.95 -4.99
C ASP A 93 12.51 -0.72 -4.02
N ASN A 94 12.83 -0.32 -2.79
CA ASN A 94 11.85 0.01 -1.78
C ASN A 94 11.14 1.32 -2.11
N THR A 95 11.86 2.32 -2.64
CA THR A 95 11.29 3.59 -3.11
C THR A 95 10.36 3.36 -4.30
N GLN A 96 10.74 2.50 -5.25
CA GLN A 96 9.85 2.14 -6.35
C GLN A 96 8.58 1.46 -5.84
N ALA A 97 8.70 0.54 -4.88
CA ALA A 97 7.55 -0.11 -4.27
C ALA A 97 6.66 0.90 -3.52
N ALA A 98 7.28 1.85 -2.82
CA ALA A 98 6.60 2.90 -2.09
C ALA A 98 5.80 3.80 -3.04
N ASP A 99 6.42 4.28 -4.12
CA ASP A 99 5.79 5.11 -5.13
C ASP A 99 4.62 4.38 -5.83
N ALA A 100 4.79 3.08 -6.12
CA ALA A 100 3.72 2.24 -6.66
C ALA A 100 2.51 2.15 -5.71
N ILE A 101 2.75 1.94 -4.42
CA ILE A 101 1.72 1.93 -3.39
C ILE A 101 1.02 3.30 -3.33
N LEU A 102 1.80 4.38 -3.29
CA LEU A 102 1.27 5.74 -3.18
C LEU A 102 0.42 6.10 -4.39
N LYS A 103 0.86 5.80 -5.61
CA LYS A 103 0.06 6.04 -6.82
C LYS A 103 -1.25 5.27 -6.81
N ALA A 104 -1.21 4.02 -6.37
CA ALA A 104 -2.40 3.16 -6.34
C ALA A 104 -3.38 3.60 -5.24
N ILE A 105 -2.88 4.04 -4.09
CA ILE A 105 -3.68 4.39 -2.91
C ILE A 105 -4.17 5.84 -2.90
N LYS A 106 -3.44 6.77 -3.56
CA LYS A 106 -3.81 8.18 -3.74
C LYS A 106 -5.30 8.41 -4.02
N PRO A 107 -5.94 7.71 -4.97
CA PRO A 107 -7.36 7.90 -5.26
C PRO A 107 -8.34 7.39 -4.19
N TYR A 108 -7.87 6.67 -3.17
CA TYR A 108 -8.65 6.25 -2.00
C TYR A 108 -8.58 7.27 -0.85
N TYR A 109 -7.60 8.19 -0.90
CA TYR A 109 -7.50 9.34 -0.03
C TYR A 109 -8.19 10.53 -0.71
N SER A 110 -9.51 10.63 -0.53
CA SER A 110 -10.24 11.85 -0.88
C SER A 110 -9.83 12.95 0.10
N THR A 111 -9.33 14.07 -0.44
CA THR A 111 -8.97 15.25 0.34
C THR A 111 -10.14 15.86 1.09
#